data_AF-B7U9H0-F1
#
_entry.id   AF-B7U9H0-F1
#
_cell.length_a   1.000
_cell.length_b   1.000
_cell.length_c   1.000
_cell.angle_alpha   90.00
_cell.angle_beta   90.00
_cell.angle_gamma   90.00
#
_symmetry.space_group_name_H-M   'P 1'
#
loop_
_entity.id
_entity.type
_entity.pdbx_description
1 polymer ?
#
loop_
_entity_poly.entity_id
_entity_poly.type
_entity_poly.pdbx_seq_one_letter_code
_entity_poly.pdbx_strand_id
1 'polypeptide(L)' 'DLSNFKTDAEGNAVGSKQDKLVKLIGSESVLGRTLVVHSGTDDLGRGGNEESKKTG' A
#
# COMPACT_ATOMS: atom_id res chain seq x y z
N ASP A 1 4.33 3.35 -2.88
CA ASP A 1 3.00 2.95 -2.39
C ASP A 1 2.51 1.71 -3.10
N LEU A 2 1.87 0.79 -2.35
CA LEU A 2 1.27 -0.42 -2.91
C LEU A 2 -0.24 -0.27 -3.15
N SER A 3 -0.84 0.83 -2.69
CA SER A 3 -2.24 1.23 -2.90
C SER A 3 -3.25 0.19 -2.39
N ASN A 4 -4.51 0.37 -2.78
CA ASN A 4 -5.62 -0.49 -2.40
C ASN A 4 -5.50 -1.93 -2.93
N PHE A 5 -6.07 -2.86 -2.18
CA PHE A 5 -6.44 -4.21 -2.61
C PHE A 5 -7.92 -4.44 -2.33
N LYS A 6 -8.52 -5.45 -2.99
CA LYS A 6 -9.95 -5.76 -2.82
C LYS A 6 -10.12 -6.86 -1.78
N THR A 7 -11.15 -6.72 -0.95
CA THR A 7 -11.64 -7.79 -0.09
C THR A 7 -12.89 -8.43 -0.69
N ASP A 8 -13.16 -9.68 -0.35
CA ASP A 8 -14.44 -10.34 -0.60
C ASP A 8 -15.51 -9.92 0.42
N ALA A 9 -16.69 -10.54 0.33
CA ALA A 9 -17.80 -10.26 1.23
C ALA A 9 -17.57 -10.71 2.68
N GLU A 10 -16.55 -11.53 2.93
CA GLU A 10 -16.18 -12.05 4.25
C GLU A 10 -14.99 -11.28 4.84
N GLY A 11 -14.42 -10.33 4.10
CA GLY A 11 -13.28 -9.52 4.51
C GLY A 11 -11.92 -10.14 4.18
N ASN A 12 -11.86 -11.22 3.42
CA ASN A 12 -10.59 -11.82 3.00
C ASN A 12 -10.05 -11.12 1.75
N ALA A 13 -8.73 -11.09 1.61
CA ALA A 13 -8.06 -10.67 0.38
C ALA A 13 -6.97 -11.68 0.00
N VAL A 14 -7.03 -12.17 -1.23
CA VAL A 14 -6.06 -13.13 -1.77
C VAL A 14 -5.55 -12.60 -3.11
N GLY A 15 -4.23 -12.52 -3.26
CA GLY A 15 -3.63 -12.08 -4.51
C GLY A 15 -2.12 -11.91 -4.45
N SER A 16 -1.56 -11.49 -5.57
CA SER A 16 -0.13 -11.20 -5.72
C SER A 16 0.06 -9.92 -6.53
N LYS A 17 1.06 -9.11 -6.17
CA LYS A 17 1.46 -7.92 -6.92
C LYS A 17 2.97 -7.93 -7.09
N GLN A 18 3.43 -7.62 -8.30
CA GLN A 18 4.84 -7.37 -8.56
C GLN A 18 5.05 -5.86 -8.65
N ASP A 19 6.06 -5.36 -7.95
CA ASP A 19 6.43 -3.94 -7.94
C ASP A 19 7.93 -3.79 -8.17
N LYS A 20 8.33 -2.79 -8.97
CA LYS A 20 9.74 -2.58 -9.35
C LYS A 20 10.50 -1.71 -8.36
N LEU A 21 9.80 -0.98 -7.49
CA LEU A 21 10.36 -0.06 -6.51
C LEU A 21 10.52 -0.73 -5.14
N VAL A 22 9.69 -1.73 -4.81
CA VAL A 22 9.91 -2.59 -3.63
C VAL A 22 11.09 -3.52 -3.88
N LYS A 23 12.19 -3.33 -3.13
CA LYS A 23 13.44 -4.08 -3.28
C LYS A 23 13.78 -4.83 -1.99
N LEU A 24 14.37 -6.02 -2.13
CA LEU A 24 14.92 -6.78 -1.00
C LEU A 24 16.44 -6.60 -0.85
N ILE A 25 17.13 -6.17 -1.91
CA ILE A 25 18.59 -6.04 -1.97
C ILE A 25 18.94 -4.61 -2.40
N GLY A 26 19.99 -4.05 -1.81
CA GLY A 26 20.46 -2.69 -2.06
C GLY A 26 20.04 -1.68 -0.99
N SER A 27 20.41 -0.42 -1.19
CA SER A 27 20.19 0.68 -0.22
C SER A 27 18.71 0.97 0.07
N GLU A 28 17.83 0.62 -0.85
CA GLU A 28 16.37 0.83 -0.75
C GLU A 28 15.65 -0.41 -0.20
N SER A 29 16.38 -1.37 0.36
CA SER A 29 15.80 -2.62 0.87
C SER A 29 14.70 -2.36 1.91
N VAL A 30 13.60 -3.11 1.78
CA VAL A 30 12.47 -3.11 2.72
C VAL A 30 12.61 -4.13 3.85
N LEU A 31 13.69 -4.93 3.86
CA LEU A 31 13.96 -5.86 4.96
C LEU A 31 14.14 -5.08 6.29
N GLY A 32 13.51 -5.57 7.36
CA GLY A 32 13.47 -4.90 8.67
C GLY A 32 12.48 -3.73 8.76
N ARG A 33 11.69 -3.47 7.70
CA ARG A 33 10.58 -2.50 7.71
C ARG A 33 9.24 -3.20 7.91
N THR A 34 8.17 -2.41 7.93
CA THR A 34 6.80 -2.87 8.18
C THR A 34 5.94 -2.74 6.92
N LEU A 35 5.12 -3.77 6.66
CA LEU A 35 3.98 -3.69 5.75
C LEU A 35 2.72 -3.36 6.58
N VAL A 36 1.95 -2.37 6.16
CA VAL A 36 0.75 -1.91 6.88
C VAL A 36 -0.48 -2.07 5.99
N VAL A 37 -1.58 -2.52 6.61
CA VAL A 37 -2.92 -2.53 6.02
C VAL A 37 -3.76 -1.51 6.78
N HIS A 38 -4.41 -0.61 6.04
CA HIS A 38 -5.27 0.43 6.61
C HIS A 38 -6.73 -0.04 6.64
N SER A 39 -7.50 0.51 7.59
CA SER A 39 -8.95 0.28 7.69
C SER A 39 -9.77 1.04 6.65
N GLY A 40 -9.16 2.00 5.96
CA GLY A 40 -9.80 2.86 4.94
C GLY A 40 -9.20 2.67 3.56
N THR A 41 -9.86 3.27 2.57
CA THR A 41 -9.44 3.28 1.17
C THR A 41 -8.44 4.42 0.92
N ASP A 42 -7.28 4.09 0.37
CA ASP A 42 -6.27 5.04 -0.12
C ASP A 42 -6.85 5.83 -1.30
N ASP A 43 -6.86 7.16 -1.22
CA ASP A 43 -7.41 8.04 -2.25
C ASP A 43 -6.44 8.35 -3.41
N LEU A 44 -5.22 7.78 -3.34
CA LEU A 44 -4.12 7.90 -4.28
C LEU A 44 -3.58 9.34 -4.38
N GLY A 45 -3.74 10.14 -3.32
CA GLY A 45 -3.34 11.55 -3.30
C GLY A 45 -4.25 12.47 -4.11
N ARG A 46 -5.50 12.05 -4.36
CA ARG A 46 -6.49 12.75 -5.21
C ARG A 46 -7.71 13.27 -4.45
N GLY A 47 -7.78 13.07 -3.13
CA GLY A 47 -8.88 13.54 -2.28
C GLY A 47 -8.89 15.05 -2.03
N GLY A 48 -7.87 15.78 -2.46
CA GLY A 48 -7.84 17.25 -2.46
C GLY A 48 -7.59 17.90 -1.10
N ASN A 49 -7.20 17.13 -0.08
CA ASN A 49 -6.77 17.63 1.22
C ASN A 49 -5.27 17.36 1.47
N GLU A 50 -4.72 17.93 2.55
CA GLU A 50 -3.28 17.78 2.86
C GLU A 50 -2.88 16.34 3.19
N GLU A 51 -3.79 15.57 3.78
CA GLU A 51 -3.55 14.19 4.18
C GLU A 51 -3.54 13.22 3.00
N SER A 52 -4.33 13.47 1.94
CA SER A 52 -4.27 12.71 0.68
C SER A 52 -2.83 12.60 0.16
N LYS A 53 -2.07 13.71 0.18
CA LYS A 53 -0.68 13.72 -0.32
C LYS A 53 0.31 12.96 0.55
N LYS A 54 -0.04 12.63 1.80
CA LYS A 54 0.86 11.99 2.77
C LYS A 54 0.50 10.54 3.01
N THR A 55 -0.79 10.24 3.15
CA THR A 55 -1.28 8.92 3.58
C THR A 55 -2.16 8.23 2.56
N GLY A 56 -2.29 8.81 1.36
CA GLY A 56 -3.02 8.19 0.28
C GLY A 56 -4.47 8.60 0.28
#